data_AF-A0A4R2GKE4-F1
#
_entry.id   AF-A0A4R2GKE4-F1
#
_cell.length_a   1.000
_cell.length_b   1.000
_cell.length_c   1.000
_cell.angle_alpha   90.00
_cell.angle_beta   90.00
_cell.angle_gamma   90.00
#
_symmetry.space_group_name_H-M   'P 1'
#
loop_
_entity.id
_entity.type
_entity.pdbx_description
1 polymer ?
#
loop_
_entity_poly.entity_id
_entity_poly.type
_entity_poly.pdbx_seq_one_letter_code
_entity_poly.pdbx_strand_id
1 'polypeptide(L)'
;MSVSRRTLLATLVAAPLAAALPLASAPAQARTAAQTVDVRGLGGVAVDSFNVRVLSVDLPTRTVQVERRGRQWRVTLPEEFGSLNALRRRDRLQINRVESALVSVDPAQRGARPDVAFSTARNDGMFGNLPARWVVRNVTVTARFTSFDAARGTVSYEGPEGARTVRVTDPAVVTALQRLKKGDMVRLSFTEATEFVLTPRN
;
A
#
# COMPACT_ATOMS: atom_id res chain seq x y z
N MET A 1 33.11 -92.92 18.87
CA MET A 1 31.87 -93.71 18.86
C MET A 1 30.98 -93.23 20.00
N SER A 2 29.66 -93.29 19.78
CA SER A 2 28.54 -93.04 20.69
C SER A 2 28.03 -91.60 20.87
N VAL A 3 26.70 -91.54 20.79
CA VAL A 3 25.76 -90.44 20.52
C VAL A 3 24.87 -90.25 21.76
N SER A 4 24.43 -89.02 22.07
CA SER A 4 23.07 -88.76 22.61
C SER A 4 22.82 -87.24 22.67
N ARG A 5 21.94 -86.63 21.87
CA ARG A 5 20.46 -86.57 21.96
C ARG A 5 19.94 -86.13 23.34
N ARG A 6 19.39 -84.91 23.44
CA ARG A 6 17.93 -84.66 23.58
C ARG A 6 17.58 -83.18 23.81
N THR A 7 16.57 -82.79 23.06
CA THR A 7 15.76 -81.57 22.99
C THR A 7 15.13 -81.14 24.31
N LEU A 8 14.96 -79.82 24.52
CA LEU A 8 13.85 -79.13 25.23
C LEU A 8 13.97 -77.61 24.90
N LEU A 9 13.14 -77.06 23.99
CA LEU A 9 11.91 -76.29 24.26
C LEU A 9 12.11 -75.02 25.11
N ALA A 10 12.01 -73.83 24.48
CA ALA A 10 11.23 -72.70 24.98
C ALA A 10 11.16 -71.57 23.94
N THR A 11 9.97 -71.39 23.40
CA THR A 11 9.43 -70.26 22.65
C THR A 11 9.56 -68.91 23.37
N LEU A 12 9.92 -67.85 22.64
CA LEU A 12 9.27 -66.55 22.77
C LEU A 12 9.29 -65.82 21.43
N VAL A 13 8.10 -65.74 20.79
CA VAL A 13 7.84 -64.93 19.60
C VAL A 13 7.54 -63.51 20.09
N ALA A 14 8.34 -62.53 19.69
CA ALA A 14 8.04 -61.11 19.87
C ALA A 14 7.81 -60.49 18.48
N ALA A 15 6.56 -60.18 18.18
CA ALA A 15 6.14 -59.45 16.98
C ALA A 15 6.26 -57.94 17.23
N PRO A 16 6.89 -57.14 16.35
CA PRO A 16 6.82 -55.68 16.45
C PRO A 16 5.55 -55.17 15.76
N LEU A 17 4.70 -54.48 16.52
CA LEU A 17 3.66 -53.60 16.00
C LEU A 17 4.33 -52.44 15.23
N ALA A 18 4.18 -52.41 13.91
CA ALA A 18 4.54 -51.24 13.11
C ALA A 18 3.42 -50.19 13.24
N ALA A 19 3.69 -49.12 13.99
CA ALA A 19 2.79 -47.97 14.11
C ALA A 19 2.79 -47.17 12.79
N ALA A 20 1.62 -47.03 12.17
CA ALA A 20 1.41 -46.15 11.03
C ALA A 20 1.46 -44.68 11.50
N LEU A 21 2.38 -43.90 10.93
CA LEU A 21 2.46 -42.46 11.13
C LEU A 21 1.32 -41.76 10.34
N PRO A 22 0.51 -40.89 10.96
CA PRO A 22 -0.43 -40.07 10.22
C PRO A 22 0.33 -38.99 9.44
N LEU A 23 0.05 -38.88 8.15
CA LEU A 23 0.47 -37.76 7.31
C LEU A 23 -0.12 -36.47 7.89
N ALA A 24 0.72 -35.66 8.54
CA ALA A 24 0.35 -34.33 8.98
C ALA A 24 0.10 -33.44 7.74
N SER A 25 -1.16 -33.16 7.46
CA SER A 25 -1.57 -32.10 6.54
C SER A 25 -1.15 -30.75 7.12
N ALA A 26 -0.13 -30.13 6.54
CA ALA A 26 0.22 -28.74 6.85
C ALA A 26 -0.98 -27.83 6.51
N PRO A 27 -1.36 -26.87 7.38
CA PRO A 27 -2.39 -25.92 7.02
C PRO A 27 -1.87 -25.10 5.83
N ALA A 28 -2.61 -25.12 4.72
CA ALA A 28 -2.40 -24.18 3.65
C ALA A 28 -2.60 -22.77 4.23
N GLN A 29 -1.51 -22.04 4.50
CA GLN A 29 -1.63 -20.61 4.75
C GLN A 29 -2.33 -20.00 3.55
N ALA A 30 -3.56 -19.54 3.76
CA ALA A 30 -4.29 -18.75 2.79
C ALA A 30 -3.38 -17.57 2.40
N ARG A 31 -2.82 -17.61 1.20
CA ARG A 31 -2.11 -16.48 0.62
C ARG A 31 -3.15 -15.36 0.51
N THR A 32 -3.03 -14.34 1.34
CA THR A 32 -3.85 -13.13 1.22
C THR A 32 -3.60 -12.58 -0.18
N ALA A 33 -4.57 -12.72 -1.09
CA ALA A 33 -4.46 -12.17 -2.42
C ALA A 33 -4.26 -10.65 -2.30
N ALA A 34 -3.31 -10.09 -3.04
CA ALA A 34 -3.14 -8.65 -3.10
C ALA A 34 -4.46 -8.03 -3.58
N GLN A 35 -5.02 -7.13 -2.77
CA GLN A 35 -6.28 -6.47 -3.12
C GLN A 35 -6.06 -5.57 -4.35
N THR A 36 -6.97 -5.67 -5.31
CA THR A 36 -6.95 -4.86 -6.54
C THR A 36 -8.23 -4.06 -6.67
N VAL A 37 -8.10 -2.80 -7.06
CA VAL A 37 -9.19 -1.87 -7.35
C VAL A 37 -9.20 -1.58 -8.85
N ASP A 38 -10.37 -1.60 -9.46
CA ASP A 38 -10.53 -1.28 -10.88
C ASP A 38 -10.45 0.24 -11.07
N VAL A 39 -9.43 0.73 -11.75
CA VAL A 39 -9.24 2.16 -12.00
C VAL A 39 -9.52 2.44 -13.48
N ARG A 40 -10.39 3.41 -13.74
CA ARG A 40 -10.75 3.81 -15.10
C ARG A 40 -9.49 4.17 -15.90
N GLY A 41 -9.33 3.54 -17.06
CA GLY A 41 -8.17 3.74 -17.94
C GLY A 41 -6.91 2.99 -17.53
N LEU A 42 -6.85 2.36 -16.35
CA LEU A 42 -5.70 1.60 -15.87
C LEU A 42 -5.98 0.11 -15.61
N GLY A 43 -7.26 -0.29 -15.55
CA GLY A 43 -7.68 -1.64 -15.20
C GLY A 43 -7.46 -1.94 -13.71
N GLY A 44 -7.22 -3.20 -13.36
CA GLY A 44 -6.94 -3.60 -11.98
C GLY A 44 -5.61 -3.03 -11.48
N VAL A 45 -5.67 -2.16 -10.46
CA VAL A 45 -4.51 -1.56 -9.79
C VAL A 45 -4.41 -2.12 -8.38
N ALA A 46 -3.22 -2.57 -8.01
CA ALA A 46 -2.95 -3.09 -6.67
C ALA A 46 -3.02 -1.98 -5.62
N VAL A 47 -3.60 -2.30 -4.46
CA VAL A 47 -3.62 -1.42 -3.28
C VAL A 47 -2.22 -1.26 -2.71
N ASP A 48 -1.75 -0.01 -2.58
CA ASP A 48 -0.54 0.33 -1.85
C ASP A 48 -0.87 0.46 -0.35
N SER A 49 -0.43 -0.51 0.44
CA SER A 49 -0.63 -0.54 1.89
C SER A 49 0.68 -0.24 2.63
N PHE A 50 0.68 0.82 3.45
CA PHE A 50 1.86 1.18 4.22
C PHE A 50 1.52 1.79 5.58
N ASN A 51 2.41 1.59 6.54
CA ASN A 51 2.29 2.14 7.88
C ASN A 51 3.06 3.46 8.02
N VAL A 52 2.43 4.42 8.70
CA VAL A 52 3.04 5.69 9.10
C VAL A 52 2.90 5.88 10.61
N ARG A 53 3.81 6.66 11.19
CA ARG A 53 3.77 7.01 12.62
C ARG A 53 3.16 8.39 12.78
N VAL A 54 2.21 8.54 13.70
CA VAL A 54 1.62 9.84 14.03
C VAL A 54 2.58 10.67 14.87
N LEU A 55 2.87 11.90 14.46
CA LEU A 55 3.68 12.86 15.21
C LEU A 55 2.84 13.89 15.95
N SER A 56 1.84 14.43 15.30
CA SER A 56 0.90 15.38 15.90
C SER A 56 -0.43 15.35 15.17
N VAL A 57 -1.49 15.74 15.88
CA VAL A 57 -2.86 15.79 15.37
C VAL A 57 -3.39 17.19 15.60
N ASP A 58 -3.85 17.83 14.53
CA ASP A 58 -4.62 19.07 14.57
C ASP A 58 -6.10 18.71 14.40
N LEU A 59 -6.87 18.83 15.49
CA LEU A 59 -8.29 18.48 15.52
C LEU A 59 -9.14 19.45 14.70
N PRO A 60 -9.00 20.80 14.83
CA PRO A 60 -9.73 21.76 14.00
C PRO A 60 -9.63 21.51 12.50
N THR A 61 -8.44 21.20 11.99
CA THR A 61 -8.22 21.01 10.55
C THR A 61 -8.23 19.54 10.12
N ARG A 62 -8.49 18.61 11.06
CA ARG A 62 -8.37 17.16 10.88
C ARG A 62 -7.06 16.73 10.21
N THR A 63 -5.99 17.48 10.42
CA THR A 63 -4.70 17.28 9.77
C THR A 63 -3.74 16.59 10.72
N VAL A 64 -3.08 15.54 10.25
CA VAL A 64 -2.13 14.74 11.01
C VAL A 64 -0.76 14.87 10.37
N GLN A 65 0.23 15.24 11.19
CA GLN A 65 1.63 15.11 10.79
C GLN A 65 2.03 13.67 11.00
N VAL A 66 2.48 13.02 9.93
CA VAL A 66 2.90 11.62 9.93
C VAL A 66 4.35 11.50 9.53
N GLU A 67 4.97 10.40 9.95
CA GLU A 67 6.36 10.08 9.65
C GLU A 67 6.51 8.65 9.13
N ARG A 68 7.33 8.51 8.09
CA ARG A 68 7.75 7.21 7.56
C ARG A 68 9.16 7.33 7.04
N ARG A 69 10.04 6.45 7.52
CA ARG A 69 11.45 6.37 7.07
C ARG A 69 12.16 7.74 7.17
N GLY A 70 11.92 8.47 8.26
CA GLY A 70 12.54 9.78 8.50
C GLY A 70 11.95 10.95 7.69
N ARG A 71 11.00 10.72 6.79
CA ARG A 71 10.25 11.78 6.08
C ARG A 71 8.98 12.10 6.85
N GLN A 72 8.66 13.39 6.92
CA GLN A 72 7.48 13.92 7.61
C GLN A 72 6.62 14.68 6.62
N TRP A 73 5.31 14.45 6.68
CA TRP A 73 4.35 15.18 5.86
C TRP A 73 2.98 15.25 6.53
N ARG A 74 2.13 16.12 5.99
CA ARG A 74 0.75 16.31 6.45
C ARG A 74 -0.20 15.42 5.66
N VAL A 75 -1.14 14.82 6.37
CA VAL A 75 -2.28 14.10 5.79
C VAL A 75 -3.55 14.61 6.43
N THR A 76 -4.55 14.94 5.62
CA THR A 76 -5.88 15.27 6.12
C THR A 76 -6.69 13.99 6.28
N LEU A 77 -7.18 13.70 7.48
CA LEU A 77 -8.02 12.53 7.72
C LEU A 77 -9.48 12.83 7.40
N PRO A 78 -10.12 11.97 6.58
CA PRO A 78 -11.49 12.22 6.15
C PRO A 78 -12.46 11.98 7.31
N GLU A 79 -13.71 12.39 7.16
CA GLU A 79 -14.72 12.23 8.22
C GLU A 79 -15.06 10.76 8.48
N GLU A 80 -14.99 9.94 7.44
CA GLU A 80 -15.21 8.48 7.42
C GLU A 80 -14.20 7.69 8.26
N PHE A 81 -13.05 8.30 8.57
CA PHE A 81 -12.12 7.75 9.58
C PHE A 81 -12.76 7.74 10.97
N GLY A 82 -13.70 8.65 11.22
CA GLY A 82 -14.38 8.82 12.49
C GLY A 82 -13.67 9.83 13.39
N SER A 83 -13.78 9.61 14.70
CA SER A 83 -13.21 10.52 15.70
C SER A 83 -11.69 10.43 15.76
N LEU A 84 -11.04 11.60 15.74
CA LEU A 84 -9.59 11.72 15.94
C LEU A 84 -9.19 11.66 17.42
N ASN A 85 -10.16 11.63 18.34
CA ASN A 85 -9.91 11.64 19.78
C ASN A 85 -9.24 10.37 20.30
N ALA A 86 -9.21 9.29 19.52
CA ALA A 86 -8.45 8.08 19.84
C ALA A 86 -6.99 8.16 19.36
N LEU A 87 -6.69 9.06 18.40
CA LEU A 87 -5.37 9.16 17.78
C LEU A 87 -4.40 9.88 18.73
N ARG A 88 -3.26 9.26 18.99
CA ARG A 88 -2.20 9.76 19.86
C ARG A 88 -0.88 9.85 19.11
N ARG A 89 0.01 10.69 19.65
CA ARG A 89 1.41 10.72 19.20
C ARG A 89 2.02 9.33 19.34
N ARG A 90 2.78 8.91 18.32
CA ARG A 90 3.43 7.59 18.16
C ARG A 90 2.50 6.44 17.77
N ASP A 91 1.21 6.68 17.59
CA ASP A 91 0.31 5.67 17.02
C ASP A 91 0.75 5.30 15.60
N ARG A 92 0.35 4.10 15.18
CA ARG A 92 0.54 3.62 13.82
C ARG A 92 -0.76 3.76 13.06
N LEU A 93 -0.66 4.40 11.90
CA LEU A 93 -1.76 4.53 10.97
C LEU A 93 -1.38 3.74 9.73
N GLN A 94 -2.18 2.73 9.39
CA GLN A 94 -2.09 2.07 8.10
C GLN A 94 -2.88 2.90 7.09
N ILE A 95 -2.24 3.19 5.97
CA ILE A 95 -2.82 3.88 4.83
C ILE A 95 -2.88 2.86 3.71
N ASN A 96 -4.10 2.59 3.23
CA ASN A 96 -4.33 1.83 2.01
C ASN A 96 -4.71 2.82 0.92
N ARG A 97 -3.98 2.84 -0.20
CA ARG A 97 -4.14 3.82 -1.26
C ARG A 97 -4.16 3.19 -2.65
N VAL A 98 -5.00 3.71 -3.52
CA VAL A 98 -4.99 3.48 -4.96
C VAL A 98 -5.15 4.83 -5.66
N GLU A 99 -4.40 5.05 -6.72
CA GLU A 99 -4.38 6.32 -7.45
C GLU A 99 -4.86 6.14 -8.89
N SER A 100 -5.46 7.20 -9.43
CA SER A 100 -5.78 7.30 -10.85
C SER A 100 -4.52 7.54 -11.69
N ALA A 101 -4.69 7.56 -13.01
CA ALA A 101 -3.69 8.18 -13.88
C ALA A 101 -3.56 9.67 -13.55
N LEU A 102 -2.41 10.24 -13.87
CA LEU A 102 -2.15 11.67 -13.78
C LEU A 102 -3.10 12.43 -14.72
N VAL A 103 -3.79 13.43 -14.17
CA VAL A 103 -4.80 14.25 -14.86
C VAL A 103 -4.20 15.57 -15.34
N SER A 104 -3.32 16.19 -14.55
CA SER A 104 -2.61 17.40 -14.97
C SER A 104 -1.19 17.45 -14.46
N VAL A 105 -0.34 18.16 -15.21
CA VAL A 105 0.98 18.57 -14.77
C VAL A 105 1.20 20.02 -15.17
N ASP A 106 1.50 20.85 -14.17
CA ASP A 106 1.70 22.29 -14.35
C ASP A 106 3.02 22.71 -13.70
N PRO A 107 3.73 23.72 -14.24
CA PRO A 107 4.83 24.34 -13.52
C PRO A 107 4.38 24.83 -12.13
N ALA A 108 5.19 24.60 -11.11
CA ALA A 108 4.93 25.16 -9.79
C ALA A 108 5.31 26.65 -9.76
N GLN A 109 4.76 27.37 -8.78
CA GLN A 109 5.13 28.76 -8.52
C GLN A 109 6.62 28.86 -8.15
N ARG A 110 7.25 29.99 -8.48
CA ARG A 110 8.65 30.25 -8.13
C ARG A 110 8.83 30.14 -6.61
N GLY A 111 9.82 29.35 -6.19
CA GLY A 111 10.10 29.14 -4.76
C GLY A 111 9.19 28.12 -4.07
N ALA A 112 8.31 27.43 -4.79
CA ALA A 112 7.48 26.37 -4.23
C ALA A 112 8.33 25.26 -3.59
N ARG A 113 7.86 24.79 -2.44
CA ARG A 113 8.45 23.65 -1.70
C ARG A 113 7.59 22.41 -1.94
N PRO A 114 8.14 21.19 -1.73
CA PRO A 114 7.33 19.99 -1.78
C PRO A 114 6.16 20.09 -0.80
N ASP A 115 4.95 19.85 -1.29
CA ASP A 115 3.73 19.87 -0.49
C ASP A 115 2.68 18.95 -1.11
N VAL A 116 1.65 18.61 -0.33
CA VAL A 116 0.49 17.85 -0.79
C VAL A 116 -0.78 18.52 -0.29
N ALA A 117 -1.72 18.73 -1.20
CA ALA A 117 -3.04 19.28 -0.91
C ALA A 117 -4.12 18.31 -1.35
N PHE A 118 -5.18 18.23 -0.55
CA PHE A 118 -6.34 17.38 -0.80
C PHE A 118 -7.59 18.22 -0.92
N SER A 119 -8.48 17.85 -1.85
CA SER A 119 -9.84 18.39 -1.90
C SER A 119 -10.86 17.28 -2.10
N THR A 120 -12.09 17.55 -1.68
CA THR A 120 -13.20 16.59 -1.79
C THR A 120 -13.43 16.22 -3.25
N ALA A 121 -13.63 14.92 -3.51
CA ALA A 121 -14.02 14.42 -4.81
C ALA A 121 -15.15 13.42 -4.65
N ARG A 122 -16.01 13.30 -5.66
CA ARG A 122 -16.98 12.21 -5.77
C ARG A 122 -16.37 11.08 -6.58
N ASN A 123 -16.69 9.84 -6.20
CA ASN A 123 -16.36 8.70 -7.05
C ASN A 123 -17.34 8.61 -8.23
N ASP A 124 -17.07 9.31 -9.33
CA ASP A 124 -17.87 9.28 -10.55
C ASP A 124 -17.51 8.05 -11.42
N GLY A 125 -17.34 6.89 -10.78
CA GLY A 125 -16.86 5.64 -11.39
C GLY A 125 -15.37 5.63 -11.75
N MET A 126 -14.57 6.54 -11.18
CA MET A 126 -13.11 6.53 -11.36
C MET A 126 -12.50 5.26 -10.76
N PHE A 127 -13.00 4.85 -9.60
CA PHE A 127 -12.61 3.64 -8.90
C PHE A 127 -13.81 2.71 -8.80
N GLY A 128 -13.74 1.56 -9.47
CA GLY A 128 -14.65 0.44 -9.26
C GLY A 128 -14.35 -0.27 -7.94
N ASN A 129 -15.23 -1.21 -7.57
CA ASN A 129 -15.05 -2.21 -6.50
C ASN A 129 -14.36 -1.74 -5.19
N LEU A 130 -14.47 -0.46 -4.83
CA LEU A 130 -13.88 0.07 -3.60
C LEU A 130 -14.53 -0.57 -2.38
N PRO A 131 -13.74 -1.05 -1.40
CA PRO A 131 -14.27 -1.49 -0.13
C PRO A 131 -15.01 -0.36 0.61
N ALA A 132 -15.83 -0.75 1.59
CA ALA A 132 -16.43 0.22 2.50
C ALA A 132 -15.33 1.06 3.21
N ARG A 133 -15.67 2.30 3.57
CA ARG A 133 -14.79 3.27 4.29
C ARG A 133 -13.61 3.86 3.49
N TRP A 134 -13.47 3.48 2.22
CA TRP A 134 -12.58 4.19 1.30
C TRP A 134 -13.16 5.56 0.93
N VAL A 135 -12.30 6.56 0.84
CA VAL A 135 -12.68 7.94 0.51
C VAL A 135 -11.93 8.38 -0.72
N VAL A 136 -12.65 8.94 -1.69
CA VAL A 136 -12.09 9.45 -2.94
C VAL A 136 -11.83 10.94 -2.82
N ARG A 137 -10.63 11.38 -3.19
CA ARG A 137 -10.18 12.78 -3.12
C ARG A 137 -9.34 13.16 -4.32
N ASN A 138 -9.39 14.44 -4.66
CA ASN A 138 -8.40 15.01 -5.56
C ASN A 138 -7.14 15.33 -4.78
N VAL A 139 -6.01 15.02 -5.38
CA VAL A 139 -4.68 15.23 -4.84
C VAL A 139 -3.93 16.16 -5.77
N THR A 140 -3.36 17.22 -5.20
CA THR A 140 -2.37 18.04 -5.89
C THR A 140 -1.05 17.92 -5.14
N VAL A 141 -0.08 17.27 -5.78
CA VAL A 141 1.28 17.13 -5.25
C VAL A 141 2.17 18.18 -5.88
N THR A 142 2.76 19.05 -5.06
CA THR A 142 3.88 19.89 -5.48
C THR A 142 5.17 19.08 -5.25
N ALA A 143 5.90 18.79 -6.31
CA ALA A 143 7.04 17.89 -6.26
C ALA A 143 8.12 18.26 -7.27
N ARG A 144 9.32 17.72 -7.07
CA ARG A 144 10.41 17.79 -8.04
C ARG A 144 10.22 16.70 -9.09
N PHE A 145 10.12 17.07 -10.36
CA PHE A 145 10.11 16.12 -11.47
C PHE A 145 11.47 15.41 -11.58
N THR A 146 11.44 14.08 -11.72
CA THR A 146 12.65 13.26 -11.82
C THR A 146 12.83 12.68 -13.21
N SER A 147 11.78 12.05 -13.77
CA SER A 147 11.82 11.45 -15.10
C SER A 147 10.42 11.15 -15.63
N PHE A 148 10.29 11.04 -16.95
CA PHE A 148 9.11 10.53 -17.63
C PHE A 148 9.54 9.37 -18.55
N ASP A 149 8.91 8.22 -18.38
CA ASP A 149 9.08 7.05 -19.23
C ASP A 149 7.83 6.93 -20.13
N ALA A 150 7.97 7.38 -21.38
CA ALA A 150 6.89 7.37 -22.35
C ALA A 150 6.50 5.95 -22.79
N ALA A 151 7.44 5.00 -22.79
CA ALA A 151 7.16 3.62 -23.19
C ALA A 151 6.32 2.90 -22.13
N ARG A 152 6.58 3.19 -20.85
CA ARG A 152 5.80 2.64 -19.72
C ARG A 152 4.59 3.49 -19.34
N GLY A 153 4.48 4.69 -19.88
CA GLY A 153 3.44 5.66 -19.49
C GLY A 153 3.53 6.03 -18.02
N THR A 154 4.73 6.30 -17.49
CA THR A 154 4.90 6.62 -16.06
C THR A 154 5.78 7.84 -15.84
N VAL A 155 5.37 8.71 -14.92
CA VAL A 155 6.18 9.83 -14.44
C VAL A 155 6.66 9.58 -13.02
N SER A 156 7.93 9.87 -12.77
CA SER A 156 8.56 9.79 -11.46
C SER A 156 8.87 11.17 -10.92
N TYR A 157 8.61 11.38 -9.64
CA TYR A 157 8.78 12.64 -8.94
C TYR A 157 9.24 12.42 -7.50
N GLU A 158 9.86 13.44 -6.89
CA GLU A 158 10.16 13.48 -5.47
C GLU A 158 9.25 14.49 -4.77
N GLY A 159 8.26 13.98 -4.03
CA GLY A 159 7.31 14.77 -3.24
C GLY A 159 7.59 14.70 -1.74
N PRO A 160 6.66 15.19 -0.89
CA PRO A 160 6.81 15.18 0.57
C PRO A 160 7.03 13.77 1.14
N GLU A 161 6.32 12.78 0.59
CA GLU A 161 6.43 11.37 0.98
C GLU A 161 7.72 10.71 0.49
N GLY A 162 8.49 11.37 -0.38
CA GLY A 162 9.65 10.84 -1.07
C GLY A 162 9.42 10.56 -2.55
N ALA A 163 10.25 9.68 -3.11
CA ALA A 163 10.19 9.31 -4.51
C ALA A 163 8.95 8.45 -4.79
N ARG A 164 8.18 8.83 -5.82
CA ARG A 164 6.97 8.13 -6.25
C ARG A 164 6.88 8.12 -7.76
N THR A 165 6.08 7.18 -8.27
CA THR A 165 5.79 7.04 -9.69
C THR A 165 4.28 6.93 -9.87
N VAL A 166 3.72 7.67 -10.84
CA VAL A 166 2.30 7.61 -11.20
C VAL A 166 2.14 7.33 -12.69
N ARG A 167 1.08 6.61 -13.05
CA ARG A 167 0.77 6.29 -14.45
C ARG A 167 0.19 7.51 -15.17
N VAL A 168 0.36 7.54 -16.48
CA VAL A 168 -0.09 8.61 -17.37
C VAL A 168 -0.76 7.96 -18.57
N THR A 169 -1.99 8.36 -18.86
CA THR A 169 -2.76 7.85 -20.00
C THR A 169 -3.22 8.95 -20.95
N ASP A 170 -3.33 10.18 -20.46
CA ASP A 170 -3.80 11.32 -21.26
C ASP A 170 -2.68 11.84 -22.20
N PRO A 171 -2.88 11.85 -23.54
CA PRO A 171 -1.91 12.37 -24.50
C PRO A 171 -1.51 13.83 -24.28
N ALA A 172 -2.43 14.67 -23.75
CA ALA A 172 -2.13 16.06 -23.44
C ALA A 172 -1.13 16.16 -22.28
N VAL A 173 -1.31 15.34 -21.24
CA VAL A 173 -0.37 15.23 -20.11
C VAL A 173 0.97 14.68 -20.57
N VAL A 174 0.99 13.65 -21.43
CA VAL A 174 2.22 13.12 -22.04
C VAL A 174 3.01 14.23 -22.75
N THR A 175 2.33 15.03 -23.57
CA THR A 175 2.95 16.15 -24.30
C THR A 175 3.52 17.20 -23.34
N ALA A 176 2.83 17.49 -22.24
CA ALA A 176 3.33 18.41 -21.21
C ALA A 176 4.58 17.86 -20.51
N LEU A 177 4.58 16.57 -20.14
CA LEU A 177 5.70 15.90 -19.47
C LEU A 177 6.98 15.87 -20.33
N GLN A 178 6.85 15.72 -21.65
CA GLN A 178 7.99 15.74 -22.58
C GLN A 178 8.76 17.06 -22.60
N ARG A 179 8.14 18.16 -22.13
CA ARG A 179 8.77 19.48 -22.07
C ARG A 179 9.50 19.73 -20.75
N LEU A 180 9.30 18.88 -19.75
CA LEU A 180 9.89 19.03 -18.43
C LEU A 180 11.34 18.54 -18.39
N LYS A 181 12.12 19.17 -17.53
CA LYS A 181 13.50 18.80 -17.23
C LYS A 181 13.60 18.25 -15.80
N LYS A 182 14.47 17.26 -15.61
CA LYS A 182 14.79 16.75 -14.27
C LYS A 182 15.17 17.92 -13.36
N GLY A 183 14.51 17.99 -12.20
CA GLY A 183 14.71 19.07 -11.24
C GLY A 183 13.62 20.14 -11.25
N ASP A 184 12.79 20.21 -12.30
CA ASP A 184 11.68 21.16 -12.36
C ASP A 184 10.71 20.94 -11.20
N MET A 185 10.27 22.03 -10.58
CA MET A 185 9.17 21.96 -9.61
C MET A 185 7.84 22.02 -10.35
N VAL A 186 7.00 21.03 -10.11
CA VAL A 186 5.71 20.85 -10.78
C VAL A 186 4.60 20.59 -9.79
N ARG A 187 3.37 20.92 -10.19
CA ARG A 187 2.14 20.49 -9.54
C ARG A 187 1.54 19.36 -10.37
N LEU A 188 1.37 18.21 -9.73
CA LEU A 188 0.81 16.99 -10.31
C LEU A 188 -0.57 16.80 -9.72
N SER A 189 -1.61 16.70 -10.55
CA SER A 189 -2.97 16.48 -10.08
C SER A 189 -3.50 15.13 -10.53
N PHE A 190 -4.04 14.37 -9.60
CA PHE A 190 -4.70 13.09 -9.84
C PHE A 190 -5.77 12.86 -8.76
N THR A 191 -6.55 11.80 -8.90
CA THR A 191 -7.50 11.39 -7.88
C THR A 191 -6.93 10.17 -7.16
N GLU A 192 -7.13 10.09 -5.86
CA GLU A 192 -6.82 8.89 -5.08
C GLU A 192 -8.07 8.40 -4.34
N ALA A 193 -8.13 7.10 -4.12
CA ALA A 193 -8.99 6.48 -3.13
C ALA A 193 -8.09 6.05 -1.97
N THR A 194 -8.49 6.37 -0.74
CA THR A 194 -7.70 6.04 0.44
C THR A 194 -8.57 5.58 1.60
N GLU A 195 -8.08 4.59 2.32
CA GLU A 195 -8.59 4.16 3.61
C GLU A 195 -7.51 4.33 4.67
N PHE A 196 -7.95 4.79 5.84
CA PHE A 196 -7.10 5.00 7.00
C PHE A 196 -7.55 4.04 8.10
N VAL A 197 -6.63 3.19 8.57
CA VAL A 197 -6.89 2.23 9.64
C VAL A 197 -5.95 2.53 10.79
N LEU A 198 -6.51 2.90 11.94
CA LEU A 198 -5.73 2.99 13.16
C LEU A 198 -5.29 1.58 13.54
N THR A 199 -3.98 1.36 13.59
CA THR A 199 -3.40 0.13 14.12
C THR A 199 -3.06 0.39 15.58
N PRO A 200 -3.80 -0.22 16.53
CA PRO A 200 -3.53 -0.05 17.95
C PRO A 200 -2.10 -0.48 18.29
N ARG A 201 -1.54 0.14 19.33
CA ARG A 201 -0.30 -0.33 19.93
C ARG A 201 -0.61 -1.61 20.71
N ASN A 202 -0.09 -2.76 20.26
CA ASN A 202 0.00 -3.95 21.11
C ASN A 202 0.93 -3.67 22.30
#